data_AF-A0A2G7G2L7-F1
#
_entry.id   AF-A0A2G7G2L7-F1
#
_cell.length_a   1.000
_cell.length_b   1.000
_cell.length_c   1.000
_cell.angle_alpha   90.00
_cell.angle_beta   90.00
_cell.angle_gamma   90.00
#
_symmetry.space_group_name_H-M   'P 1'
#
loop_
_entity.id
_entity.type
_entity.pdbx_description
1 polymer ?
#
loop_
_entity_poly.entity_id
_entity_poly.type
_entity_poly.pdbx_seq_one_letter_code
_entity_poly.pdbx_strand_id
1 'polypeptide(L)'
;MSLLDSHLEQILLSSNAIAELPFPPPRIFTNALLGPHDITALIRDTETHERALFQTDPSVKAINASQRRSTRRGTVFPSETEGESMASRIYAARNNKSQSAVARVLGSDMMEEIKRSAGTSSRGRGEVNVDVLLRGAEILCNVYPVSGAQEKIASLRYRHQLVTDSIVDLEDRVARNTAELEKMSHSYGGDYDDYESSGTLQPDVADVTDADIEQEMDEIRELEKMKRTLEARVSGMERDLGGLIG
;
A
#
# COMPACT_ATOMS: atom_id res chain seq x y z
N MET A 1 -57.31 -25.71 82.85
CA MET A 1 -56.25 -24.79 82.40
C MET A 1 -55.28 -25.46 81.41
N SER A 2 -54.86 -26.72 81.63
CA SER A 2 -53.88 -27.41 80.76
C SER A 2 -54.23 -27.54 79.26
N LEU A 3 -55.51 -27.74 78.93
CA LEU A 3 -55.97 -27.81 77.53
C LEU A 3 -55.83 -26.48 76.78
N LEU A 4 -55.98 -25.36 77.51
CA LEU A 4 -55.83 -24.03 76.93
C LEU A 4 -54.35 -23.75 76.66
N ASP A 5 -53.48 -24.11 77.61
CA ASP A 5 -52.03 -24.00 77.48
C ASP A 5 -51.49 -24.82 76.31
N SER A 6 -51.96 -26.05 76.09
CA SER A 6 -51.52 -26.86 74.94
C SER A 6 -51.93 -26.26 73.60
N HIS A 7 -53.11 -25.64 73.52
CA HIS A 7 -53.54 -24.96 72.30
C HIS A 7 -52.74 -23.68 72.05
N LEU A 8 -52.41 -22.92 73.10
CA LEU A 8 -51.54 -21.75 72.95
C LEU A 8 -50.13 -22.15 72.52
N GLU A 9 -49.58 -23.22 73.08
CA GLU A 9 -48.26 -23.76 72.69
C GLU A 9 -48.27 -24.22 71.22
N GLN A 10 -49.33 -24.90 70.79
CA GLN A 10 -49.49 -25.31 69.39
C GLN A 10 -49.59 -24.12 68.43
N ILE A 11 -50.32 -23.06 68.81
CA ILE A 11 -50.43 -21.81 68.03
C ILE A 11 -49.06 -21.13 67.94
N LEU A 12 -48.29 -21.11 69.03
CA LEU A 12 -46.96 -20.51 69.09
C LEU A 12 -45.97 -21.26 68.19
N LEU A 13 -45.99 -22.60 68.25
CA LEU A 13 -45.17 -23.47 67.39
C LEU A 13 -45.48 -23.25 65.91
N SER A 14 -46.76 -23.20 65.54
CA SER A 14 -47.16 -23.00 64.15
C SER A 14 -46.89 -21.58 63.66
N SER A 15 -47.03 -20.57 64.52
CA SER A 15 -46.64 -19.18 64.22
C SER A 15 -45.15 -19.05 63.92
N ASN A 16 -44.29 -19.65 64.74
CA ASN A 16 -42.84 -19.61 64.54
C ASN A 16 -42.45 -20.37 63.26
N ALA A 17 -43.04 -21.54 63.02
CA ALA A 17 -42.80 -22.30 61.80
C ALA A 17 -43.19 -21.51 60.53
N ILE A 18 -44.30 -20.76 60.56
CA ILE A 18 -44.72 -19.93 59.41
C ILE A 18 -43.78 -18.73 59.21
N ALA A 19 -43.28 -18.13 60.28
CA ALA A 19 -42.36 -17.01 60.21
C ALA A 19 -40.96 -17.41 59.70
N GLU A 20 -40.51 -18.63 60.01
CA GLU A 20 -39.20 -19.16 59.58
C GLU A 20 -39.22 -19.79 58.19
N LEU A 21 -40.39 -19.94 57.55
CA LEU A 21 -40.47 -20.44 56.18
C LEU A 21 -39.71 -19.47 55.24
N PRO A 22 -38.74 -19.96 54.45
CA PRO A 22 -37.97 -19.13 53.54
C PRO A 22 -38.86 -18.75 52.35
N PHE A 23 -39.61 -17.65 52.49
CA PHE A 23 -40.30 -17.07 51.36
C PHE A 23 -39.27 -16.38 50.47
N PRO A 24 -39.21 -16.70 49.16
CA PRO A 24 -38.41 -15.93 48.25
C PRO A 24 -38.92 -14.48 48.32
N PRO A 25 -38.03 -13.49 48.55
CA PRO A 25 -38.43 -12.08 48.50
C PRO A 25 -39.08 -11.82 47.14
N PRO A 26 -40.01 -10.86 47.02
CA PRO A 26 -40.69 -10.57 45.77
C PRO A 26 -39.66 -10.37 44.66
N ARG A 27 -39.46 -11.43 43.87
CA ARG A 27 -38.60 -11.37 42.70
C ARG A 27 -39.43 -10.60 41.69
N ILE A 28 -39.09 -9.31 41.58
CA ILE A 28 -39.52 -8.47 40.46
C ILE A 28 -39.31 -9.35 39.24
N PHE A 29 -40.41 -9.58 38.52
CA PHE A 29 -40.49 -10.53 37.43
C PHE A 29 -39.20 -10.53 36.62
N THR A 30 -38.83 -11.73 36.16
CA THR A 30 -37.92 -12.06 35.08
C THR A 30 -38.26 -11.34 33.75
N ASN A 31 -38.45 -10.03 33.81
CA ASN A 31 -38.43 -9.03 32.75
C ASN A 31 -37.13 -8.22 32.81
N ALA A 32 -36.16 -8.60 33.66
CA ALA A 32 -34.86 -7.93 33.72
C ALA A 32 -33.93 -8.24 32.51
N LEU A 33 -34.38 -9.03 31.53
CA LEU A 33 -33.78 -9.03 30.18
C LEU A 33 -34.39 -7.95 29.27
N LEU A 34 -35.50 -7.36 29.70
CA LEU A 34 -35.99 -6.07 29.24
C LEU A 34 -35.67 -5.04 30.32
N GLY A 35 -34.39 -4.90 30.66
CA GLY A 35 -33.94 -3.65 31.27
C GLY A 35 -34.38 -2.48 30.37
N PRO A 36 -34.53 -1.25 30.90
CA PRO A 36 -34.70 -0.07 30.06
C PRO A 36 -33.39 0.17 29.30
N HIS A 37 -33.11 -0.66 28.30
CA HIS A 37 -32.28 -0.25 27.21
C HIS A 37 -33.09 0.84 26.54
N ASP A 38 -32.66 2.10 26.70
CA ASP A 38 -33.21 3.16 25.89
C ASP A 38 -33.18 2.66 24.44
N ILE A 39 -34.29 2.82 23.71
CA ILE A 39 -34.38 2.41 22.31
C ILE A 39 -33.23 3.06 21.51
N THR A 40 -32.69 4.19 21.97
CA THR A 40 -31.50 4.87 21.44
C THR A 40 -30.18 4.09 21.62
N ALA A 41 -30.07 3.17 22.58
CA ALA A 41 -28.93 2.27 22.72
C ALA A 41 -29.00 1.09 21.73
N LEU A 42 -30.22 0.66 21.39
CA LEU A 42 -30.47 -0.41 20.39
C LEU A 42 -30.47 0.13 18.95
N ILE A 43 -31.01 1.34 18.77
CA ILE A 43 -30.99 2.14 17.54
C ILE A 43 -30.13 3.36 17.84
N ARG A 44 -28.81 3.14 17.86
CA ARG A 44 -27.86 4.26 17.82
C ARG A 44 -27.89 4.87 16.42
N ASP A 45 -27.72 6.18 16.34
CA ASP A 45 -27.40 6.81 15.06
C ASP A 45 -26.19 6.10 14.46
N THR A 46 -26.23 5.81 13.16
CA THR A 46 -25.09 5.18 12.46
C THR A 46 -23.83 5.98 12.75
N GLU A 47 -22.82 5.30 13.31
CA GLU A 47 -21.54 5.91 13.62
C GLU A 47 -20.89 6.39 12.31
N THR A 48 -19.96 7.34 12.37
CA THR A 48 -19.39 7.97 11.16
C THR A 48 -18.82 6.95 10.17
N HIS A 49 -18.26 5.84 10.68
CA HIS A 49 -17.75 4.74 9.87
C HIS A 49 -18.85 3.85 9.26
N GLU A 50 -19.99 3.69 9.94
CA GLU A 50 -21.16 2.96 9.46
C GLU A 50 -21.92 3.78 8.39
N ARG A 51 -21.91 5.12 8.49
CA ARG A 51 -22.52 6.00 7.49
C ARG A 51 -21.98 5.75 6.08
N ALA A 52 -20.68 5.47 5.94
CA ALA A 52 -20.09 5.14 4.64
C ALA A 52 -20.66 3.84 4.02
N LEU A 53 -21.10 2.89 4.85
CA LEU A 53 -21.72 1.63 4.41
C LEU A 53 -23.20 1.80 4.05
N PHE A 54 -23.93 2.63 4.81
CA PHE A 54 -25.39 2.72 4.72
C PHE A 54 -25.91 3.94 3.96
N GLN A 55 -25.08 4.95 3.71
CA GLN A 55 -25.47 6.13 2.93
C GLN A 55 -25.39 5.81 1.44
N THR A 56 -26.48 6.02 0.71
CA THR A 56 -26.48 5.94 -0.76
C THR A 56 -25.91 7.24 -1.32
N ASP A 57 -25.04 7.11 -2.33
CA ASP A 57 -24.40 8.25 -3.00
C ASP A 57 -25.48 9.25 -3.47
N PRO A 58 -25.42 10.53 -3.05
CA PRO A 58 -26.36 11.55 -3.53
C PRO A 58 -26.29 11.77 -5.05
N SER A 59 -25.18 11.43 -5.72
CA SER A 59 -25.07 11.49 -7.19
C SER A 59 -25.99 10.47 -7.87
N VAL A 60 -26.17 9.30 -7.24
CA VAL A 60 -27.08 8.24 -7.72
C VAL A 60 -28.55 8.62 -7.47
N LYS A 61 -28.82 9.47 -6.47
CA LYS A 61 -30.16 10.04 -6.26
C LYS A 61 -30.53 11.05 -7.35
N ALA A 62 -29.61 11.84 -7.89
CA ALA A 62 -29.91 12.80 -8.95
C ALA A 62 -30.42 12.14 -10.24
N ILE A 63 -29.95 10.93 -10.56
CA ILE A 63 -30.37 10.17 -11.74
C ILE A 63 -31.77 9.55 -11.55
N ASN A 64 -32.20 9.29 -10.31
CA ASN A 64 -33.43 8.55 -10.00
C ASN A 64 -34.46 9.32 -9.16
N ALA A 65 -34.25 10.63 -8.94
CA ALA A 65 -35.07 11.46 -8.04
C ALA A 65 -36.53 11.59 -8.51
N SER A 66 -36.82 11.33 -9.79
CA SER A 66 -38.17 11.53 -10.33
C SER A 66 -39.16 10.37 -10.12
N GLN A 67 -38.77 9.24 -9.50
CA GLN A 67 -39.63 8.05 -9.47
C GLN A 67 -39.91 7.39 -8.12
N ARG A 68 -39.45 7.94 -6.99
CA ARG A 68 -39.71 7.30 -5.68
C ARG A 68 -40.93 7.89 -4.97
N ARG A 69 -42.12 7.64 -5.52
CA ARG A 69 -43.34 7.53 -4.70
C ARG A 69 -43.63 6.04 -4.48
N SER A 70 -43.61 5.65 -3.22
CA SER A 70 -43.91 4.32 -2.70
C SER A 70 -45.25 3.78 -3.23
N THR A 71 -45.22 2.70 -4.03
CA THR A 71 -46.22 1.61 -4.00
C THR A 71 -45.82 0.45 -4.91
N ARG A 72 -45.71 -0.74 -4.30
CA ARG A 72 -46.04 -2.12 -4.77
C ARG A 72 -45.64 -2.55 -6.20
N ARG A 73 -44.81 -3.62 -6.25
CA ARG A 73 -44.76 -4.69 -7.27
C ARG A 73 -45.13 -4.25 -8.70
N GLY A 74 -44.14 -3.88 -9.50
CA GLY A 74 -44.26 -3.75 -10.94
C GLY A 74 -42.93 -4.04 -11.63
N THR A 75 -42.87 -5.13 -12.39
CA THR A 75 -41.83 -5.34 -13.41
C THR A 75 -42.21 -4.46 -14.61
N VAL A 76 -41.67 -3.24 -14.67
CA VAL A 76 -41.82 -2.39 -15.85
C VAL A 76 -40.44 -2.16 -16.43
N PHE A 77 -40.26 -2.56 -17.70
CA PHE A 77 -39.08 -2.22 -18.48
C PHE A 77 -38.98 -0.69 -18.62
N PRO A 78 -37.78 -0.09 -18.44
CA PRO A 78 -37.63 1.35 -18.63
C PRO A 78 -37.80 1.68 -20.12
N SER A 79 -38.63 2.69 -20.40
CA SER A 79 -38.83 3.24 -21.74
C SER A 79 -37.52 3.80 -22.28
N GLU A 80 -37.15 3.38 -23.49
CA GLU A 80 -35.94 3.79 -24.18
C GLU A 80 -35.95 5.30 -24.43
N THR A 81 -35.06 6.04 -23.74
CA THR A 81 -34.65 7.36 -24.17
C THR A 81 -33.68 7.20 -25.33
N GLU A 82 -34.13 7.58 -26.52
CA GLU A 82 -33.35 7.61 -27.77
C GLU A 82 -32.09 8.47 -27.58
N GLY A 83 -30.92 7.83 -27.59
CA GLY A 83 -29.63 8.53 -27.58
C GLY A 83 -28.53 7.87 -26.74
N GLU A 84 -28.89 7.03 -25.77
CA GLU A 84 -27.91 6.35 -24.94
C GLU A 84 -27.69 4.91 -25.39
N SER A 85 -26.59 4.65 -26.09
CA SER A 85 -26.19 3.30 -26.49
C SER A 85 -26.15 2.36 -25.27
N MET A 86 -26.74 1.17 -25.41
CA MET A 86 -26.77 0.12 -24.37
C MET A 86 -25.37 -0.14 -23.77
N ALA A 87 -24.32 -0.01 -24.58
CA ALA A 87 -22.94 -0.08 -24.13
C ALA A 87 -22.61 0.99 -23.06
N SER A 88 -22.98 2.25 -23.29
CA SER A 88 -22.75 3.36 -22.34
C SER A 88 -23.43 3.09 -20.99
N ARG A 89 -24.66 2.57 -21.00
CA ARG A 89 -25.37 2.20 -19.76
C ARG A 89 -24.67 1.06 -19.03
N ILE A 90 -24.14 0.07 -19.75
CA ILE A 90 -23.38 -1.04 -19.16
C ILE A 90 -22.04 -0.54 -18.56
N TYR A 91 -21.33 0.36 -19.25
CA TYR A 91 -20.09 0.94 -18.75
C TYR A 91 -20.31 1.88 -17.56
N ALA A 92 -21.34 2.74 -17.59
CA ALA A 92 -21.72 3.61 -16.48
C ALA A 92 -22.19 2.81 -15.25
N ALA A 93 -23.00 1.75 -15.47
CA ALA A 93 -23.43 0.86 -14.39
C ALA A 93 -22.28 0.03 -13.80
N ARG A 94 -21.24 -0.27 -14.59
CA ARG A 94 -20.02 -0.95 -14.11
C ARG A 94 -19.15 -0.03 -13.26
N ASN A 95 -19.06 1.26 -13.60
CA ASN A 95 -18.31 2.24 -12.81
C ASN A 95 -18.99 2.59 -11.48
N ASN A 96 -20.33 2.59 -11.44
CA ASN A 96 -21.10 2.94 -10.24
C ASN A 96 -21.29 1.80 -9.23
N LYS A 97 -21.02 0.53 -9.62
CA LYS A 97 -21.25 -0.65 -8.77
C LYS A 97 -20.12 -0.98 -7.79
N SER A 98 -19.04 -0.20 -7.77
CA SER A 98 -17.84 -0.51 -6.99
C SER A 98 -17.30 0.67 -6.19
N GLN A 99 -18.16 1.62 -5.78
CA GLN A 99 -17.77 2.57 -4.74
C GLN A 99 -17.63 1.82 -3.41
N SER A 100 -16.43 1.30 -3.17
CA SER A 100 -16.03 0.69 -1.90
C SER A 100 -16.30 1.64 -0.75
N ALA A 101 -16.67 1.12 0.42
CA ALA A 101 -16.80 1.92 1.64
C ALA A 101 -15.51 2.72 1.93
N VAL A 102 -14.36 2.12 1.61
CA VAL A 102 -13.04 2.77 1.66
C VAL A 102 -12.94 3.96 0.70
N ALA A 103 -13.46 3.83 -0.53
CA ALA A 103 -13.46 4.92 -1.52
C ALA A 103 -14.37 6.08 -1.11
N ARG A 104 -15.35 5.85 -0.24
CA ARG A 104 -16.19 6.93 0.32
C ARG A 104 -15.52 7.68 1.45
N VAL A 105 -14.74 6.97 2.26
CA VAL A 105 -13.97 7.56 3.37
C VAL A 105 -12.73 8.30 2.84
N LEU A 106 -12.03 7.73 1.86
CA LEU A 106 -10.81 8.30 1.27
C LEU A 106 -11.08 9.25 0.09
N GLY A 107 -12.24 9.14 -0.56
CA GLY A 107 -12.52 9.76 -1.86
C GLY A 107 -12.12 8.85 -3.02
N SER A 108 -12.78 9.03 -4.18
CA SER A 108 -12.45 8.32 -5.42
C SER A 108 -11.02 8.55 -5.85
N ASP A 109 -10.57 9.80 -5.76
CA ASP A 109 -9.31 10.25 -6.34
C ASP A 109 -8.11 9.65 -5.59
N MET A 110 -8.18 9.66 -4.25
CA MET A 110 -7.17 9.04 -3.39
C MET A 110 -7.18 7.51 -3.52
N MET A 111 -8.36 6.89 -3.64
CA MET A 111 -8.45 5.45 -3.85
C MET A 111 -7.86 5.03 -5.21
N GLU A 112 -8.08 5.83 -6.25
CA GLU A 112 -7.46 5.58 -7.55
C GLU A 112 -5.95 5.78 -7.51
N GLU A 113 -5.46 6.80 -6.80
CA GLU A 113 -4.03 7.02 -6.59
C GLU A 113 -3.39 5.85 -5.85
N ILE A 114 -4.00 5.38 -4.77
CA ILE A 114 -3.56 4.17 -4.05
C ILE A 114 -3.58 2.95 -4.99
N LYS A 115 -4.59 2.78 -5.84
CA LYS A 115 -4.64 1.65 -6.78
C LYS A 115 -3.58 1.73 -7.87
N ARG A 116 -3.27 2.94 -8.36
CA ARG A 116 -2.18 3.19 -9.31
C ARG A 116 -0.83 2.90 -8.66
N SER A 117 -0.64 3.32 -7.42
CA SER A 117 0.61 3.18 -6.68
C SER A 117 0.83 1.78 -6.08
N ALA A 118 -0.21 1.09 -5.60
CA ALA A 118 -0.08 -0.20 -4.93
C ALA A 118 0.15 -1.40 -5.89
N GLY A 119 0.36 -1.16 -7.19
CA GLY A 119 0.72 -2.20 -8.16
C GLY A 119 -0.35 -3.28 -8.39
N THR A 120 -1.60 -3.06 -7.94
CA THR A 120 -2.68 -4.06 -8.05
C THR A 120 -3.15 -4.26 -9.48
N SER A 121 -2.80 -3.36 -10.40
CA SER A 121 -2.89 -3.60 -11.83
C SER A 121 -1.75 -4.54 -12.21
N SER A 122 -2.10 -5.76 -12.63
CA SER A 122 -1.22 -6.90 -12.94
C SER A 122 -0.13 -6.70 -14.01
N ARG A 123 0.24 -5.46 -14.34
CA ARG A 123 1.08 -5.09 -15.49
C ARG A 123 2.17 -4.06 -15.18
N GLY A 124 2.29 -3.56 -13.95
CA GLY A 124 3.26 -2.52 -13.64
C GLY A 124 3.98 -2.81 -12.35
N ARG A 125 5.28 -3.04 -12.45
CA ARG A 125 6.26 -2.91 -11.36
C ARG A 125 6.39 -1.42 -11.01
N GLY A 126 5.26 -0.76 -10.74
CA GLY A 126 5.13 0.67 -10.57
C GLY A 126 5.63 1.06 -9.18
N GLU A 127 6.32 2.19 -9.12
CA GLU A 127 6.77 2.80 -7.88
C GLU A 127 5.59 3.02 -6.95
N VAL A 128 5.70 2.43 -5.76
CA VAL A 128 4.67 2.52 -4.74
C VAL A 128 4.83 3.86 -4.05
N ASN A 129 3.87 4.76 -4.25
CA ASN A 129 3.82 6.01 -3.49
C ASN A 129 3.40 5.74 -2.04
N VAL A 130 4.41 5.58 -1.18
CA VAL A 130 4.26 5.23 0.24
C VAL A 130 3.56 6.34 1.02
N ASP A 131 3.75 7.62 0.66
CA ASP A 131 3.15 8.75 1.37
C ASP A 131 1.63 8.77 1.24
N VAL A 132 1.11 8.52 0.04
CA VAL A 132 -0.34 8.44 -0.22
C VAL A 132 -0.95 7.25 0.52
N LEU A 133 -0.25 6.11 0.56
CA LEU A 133 -0.66 4.92 1.31
C LEU A 133 -0.71 5.16 2.82
N LEU A 134 0.32 5.79 3.40
CA LEU A 134 0.36 6.11 4.82
C LEU A 134 -0.71 7.13 5.20
N ARG A 135 -0.95 8.13 4.35
CA ARG A 135 -2.03 9.11 4.53
C ARG A 135 -3.40 8.45 4.47
N GLY A 136 -3.62 7.54 3.51
CA GLY A 136 -4.86 6.75 3.43
C GLY A 136 -5.06 5.86 4.66
N ALA A 137 -4.01 5.19 5.12
CA ALA A 137 -4.05 4.37 6.32
C ALA A 137 -4.38 5.18 7.59
N GLU A 138 -3.87 6.42 7.70
CA GLU A 138 -4.17 7.32 8.82
C GLU A 138 -5.64 7.76 8.81
N ILE A 139 -6.18 8.15 7.65
CA ILE A 139 -7.60 8.51 7.50
C ILE A 139 -8.49 7.30 7.85
N LEU A 140 -8.12 6.11 7.41
CA LEU A 140 -8.85 4.88 7.75
C LEU A 140 -8.75 4.54 9.24
N CYS A 141 -7.59 4.74 9.89
CA CYS A 141 -7.43 4.50 11.32
C CYS A 141 -8.24 5.46 12.19
N ASN A 142 -8.48 6.70 11.71
CA ASN A 142 -9.36 7.65 12.40
C ASN A 142 -10.82 7.20 12.42
N VAL A 143 -11.23 6.49 11.36
CA VAL A 143 -12.61 6.01 11.18
C VAL A 143 -12.79 4.61 11.79
N TYR A 144 -11.78 3.77 11.71
CA TYR A 144 -11.75 2.42 12.25
C TYR A 144 -10.47 2.21 13.07
N PRO A 145 -10.50 2.45 14.39
CA PRO A 145 -9.31 2.32 15.22
C PRO A 145 -8.89 0.85 15.32
N VAL A 146 -7.70 0.54 14.85
CA VAL A 146 -7.05 -0.76 15.00
C VAL A 146 -5.93 -0.61 16.02
N SER A 147 -5.91 -1.48 17.03
CA SER A 147 -4.88 -1.47 18.07
C SER A 147 -3.48 -1.60 17.48
N GLY A 148 -2.58 -0.69 17.86
CA GLY A 148 -1.19 -0.64 17.39
C GLY A 148 -1.01 -0.21 15.92
N ALA A 149 -2.07 0.11 15.18
CA ALA A 149 -1.93 0.56 13.78
C ALA A 149 -1.29 1.95 13.69
N GLN A 150 -1.66 2.88 14.58
CA GLN A 150 -1.11 4.23 14.60
C GLN A 150 0.41 4.24 14.88
N GLU A 151 0.87 3.41 15.81
CA GLU A 151 2.30 3.26 16.12
C GLU A 151 3.08 2.70 14.92
N LYS A 152 2.50 1.70 14.23
CA LYS A 152 3.10 1.13 13.01
C LYS A 152 3.16 2.15 11.88
N ILE A 153 2.11 2.95 11.69
CA ILE A 153 2.08 4.02 10.68
C ILE A 153 3.16 5.06 10.99
N ALA A 154 3.30 5.47 12.26
CA ALA A 154 4.36 6.39 12.67
C ALA A 154 5.77 5.81 12.45
N SER A 155 6.00 4.54 12.81
CA SER A 155 7.26 3.85 12.57
C SER A 155 7.59 3.72 11.08
N LEU A 156 6.59 3.41 10.24
CA LEU A 156 6.74 3.34 8.79
C LEU A 156 7.06 4.71 8.19
N ARG A 157 6.41 5.77 8.64
CA ARG A 157 6.68 7.15 8.21
C ARG A 157 8.11 7.57 8.52
N TYR A 158 8.57 7.32 9.75
CA TYR A 158 9.95 7.60 10.14
C TYR A 158 10.97 6.84 9.28
N ARG A 159 10.71 5.55 9.03
CA ARG A 159 11.59 4.73 8.19
C ARG A 159 11.59 5.18 6.74
N HIS A 160 10.42 5.57 6.20
CA HIS A 160 10.30 6.11 4.85
C HIS A 160 11.17 7.36 4.71
N GLN A 161 11.03 8.32 5.62
CA GLN A 161 11.85 9.53 5.64
C GLN A 161 13.35 9.22 5.68
N LEU A 162 13.79 8.34 6.57
CA LEU A 162 15.20 7.95 6.68
C LEU A 162 15.74 7.34 5.37
N VAL A 163 14.94 6.49 4.71
CA VAL A 163 15.31 5.87 3.44
C VAL A 163 15.32 6.90 2.32
N THR A 164 14.36 7.82 2.26
CA THR A 164 14.32 8.91 1.28
C THR A 164 15.55 9.80 1.41
N ASP A 165 15.91 10.22 2.63
CA ASP A 165 17.11 11.02 2.88
C ASP A 165 18.38 10.26 2.44
N SER A 166 18.46 8.97 2.76
CA SER A 166 19.57 8.12 2.32
C SER A 166 19.62 7.93 0.80
N ILE A 167 18.47 7.90 0.11
CA ILE A 167 18.42 7.79 -1.35
C ILE A 167 18.95 9.08 -1.98
N VAL A 168 18.54 10.25 -1.49
CA VAL A 168 19.03 11.56 -1.97
C VAL A 168 20.56 11.64 -1.86
N ASP A 169 21.12 11.25 -0.72
CA ASP A 169 22.58 11.23 -0.52
C ASP A 169 23.30 10.29 -1.50
N LEU A 170 22.69 9.16 -1.84
CA LEU A 170 23.23 8.19 -2.80
C LEU A 170 23.09 8.68 -4.23
N GLU A 171 21.97 9.30 -4.58
CA GLU A 171 21.74 9.91 -5.89
C GLU A 171 22.74 11.03 -6.15
N ASP A 172 23.05 11.87 -5.16
CA ASP A 172 24.08 12.91 -5.24
C ASP A 172 25.48 12.32 -5.46
N ARG A 173 25.78 11.15 -4.87
CA ARG A 173 27.05 10.44 -5.11
C ARG A 173 27.09 9.84 -6.51
N VAL A 174 25.99 9.24 -6.96
CA VAL A 174 25.87 8.70 -8.32
C VAL A 174 26.05 9.83 -9.33
N ALA A 175 25.37 10.97 -9.17
CA ALA A 175 25.49 12.12 -10.05
C ALA A 175 26.93 12.65 -10.16
N ARG A 176 27.65 12.70 -9.03
CA ARG A 176 29.07 13.07 -9.01
C ARG A 176 29.93 12.05 -9.76
N ASN A 177 29.75 10.77 -9.50
CA ASN A 177 30.50 9.70 -10.16
C ASN A 177 30.22 9.64 -11.66
N THR A 178 28.97 9.85 -12.08
CA THR A 178 28.60 9.89 -13.51
C THR A 178 29.22 11.09 -14.21
N ALA A 179 29.26 12.25 -13.56
CA ALA A 179 29.90 13.44 -14.12
C ALA A 179 31.43 13.30 -14.20
N GLU A 180 32.06 12.61 -13.25
CA GLU A 180 33.48 12.28 -13.31
C GLU A 180 33.78 11.27 -14.43
N LEU A 181 32.95 10.22 -14.54
CA LEU A 181 33.07 9.22 -15.60
C LEU A 181 32.87 9.86 -16.97
N GLU A 182 31.91 10.77 -17.13
CA GLU A 182 31.69 11.51 -18.38
C GLU A 182 32.92 12.38 -18.75
N LYS A 183 33.55 13.03 -17.78
CA LYS A 183 34.81 13.77 -18.02
C LYS A 183 35.93 12.83 -18.46
N MET A 184 36.06 11.67 -17.82
CA MET A 184 37.04 10.66 -18.22
C MET A 184 36.73 10.10 -19.61
N SER A 185 35.49 9.74 -19.89
CA SER A 185 35.07 9.21 -21.19
C SER A 185 35.32 10.23 -22.31
N HIS A 186 35.08 11.52 -22.05
CA HIS A 186 35.42 12.60 -22.98
C HIS A 186 36.94 12.75 -23.16
N SER A 187 37.75 12.57 -22.12
CA SER A 187 39.22 12.60 -22.23
C SER A 187 39.81 11.39 -23.00
N TYR A 188 39.15 10.23 -22.95
CA TYR A 188 39.58 9.03 -23.70
C TYR A 188 38.97 8.95 -25.12
N GLY A 189 37.80 9.57 -25.34
CA GLY A 189 37.11 9.61 -26.64
C GLY A 189 37.47 10.82 -27.51
N GLY A 190 37.99 11.90 -26.93
CA GLY A 190 38.35 13.13 -27.65
C GLY A 190 39.67 13.08 -28.43
N ASP A 191 40.52 12.06 -28.21
CA ASP A 191 41.80 11.92 -28.90
C ASP A 191 41.68 11.22 -30.27
N TYR A 192 40.49 10.72 -30.62
CA TYR A 192 40.23 10.06 -31.90
C TYR A 192 39.45 10.92 -32.91
N ASP A 193 38.82 12.03 -32.49
CA ASP A 193 38.00 12.89 -33.36
C ASP A 193 38.66 14.23 -33.77
N ASP A 194 39.85 14.56 -33.25
CA ASP A 194 40.61 15.76 -33.69
C ASP A 194 41.40 15.54 -35.00
N TYR A 195 41.27 14.36 -35.63
CA TYR A 195 41.88 14.08 -36.94
C TYR A 195 40.97 14.35 -38.14
N GLU A 196 39.74 14.89 -37.98
CA GLU A 196 38.85 15.19 -39.10
C GLU A 196 38.41 16.68 -39.25
N SER A 197 38.99 17.63 -38.51
CA SER A 197 38.66 19.05 -38.73
C SER A 197 39.82 20.05 -38.65
N SER A 198 41.01 19.65 -39.10
CA SER A 198 42.02 20.61 -39.54
C SER A 198 42.43 20.29 -40.98
N GLY A 199 42.16 21.23 -41.87
CA GLY A 199 42.25 21.04 -43.32
C GLY A 199 43.59 20.51 -43.83
N THR A 200 43.47 19.65 -44.84
CA THR A 200 44.43 19.52 -45.95
C THR A 200 45.91 19.57 -45.59
N LEU A 201 46.44 18.51 -44.98
CA LEU A 201 47.83 18.10 -45.20
C LEU A 201 47.87 16.57 -45.29
N GLN A 202 48.17 16.06 -46.48
CA GLN A 202 48.50 14.67 -46.72
C GLN A 202 49.57 14.22 -45.73
N PRO A 203 49.43 13.06 -45.04
CA PRO A 203 50.61 12.35 -44.61
C PRO A 203 51.19 11.70 -45.88
N ASP A 204 52.46 12.00 -46.17
CA ASP A 204 53.26 11.14 -47.04
C ASP A 204 53.11 9.72 -46.52
N VAL A 205 52.48 8.86 -47.33
CA VAL A 205 52.53 7.42 -47.15
C VAL A 205 53.97 7.06 -47.46
N ALA A 206 54.85 7.10 -46.46
CA ALA A 206 56.16 6.50 -46.56
C ALA A 206 55.93 5.04 -46.94
N ASP A 207 56.41 4.63 -48.11
CA ASP A 207 56.32 3.26 -48.59
C ASP A 207 56.94 2.33 -47.54
N VAL A 208 56.10 1.72 -46.70
CA VAL A 208 56.52 0.78 -45.66
C VAL A 208 57.09 -0.44 -46.37
N THR A 209 58.39 -0.67 -46.23
CA THR A 209 59.08 -1.78 -46.87
C THR A 209 58.76 -3.08 -46.14
N ASP A 210 58.69 -4.22 -46.85
CA ASP A 210 58.45 -5.54 -46.24
C ASP A 210 59.42 -5.87 -45.08
N ALA A 211 60.64 -5.31 -45.11
CA ALA A 211 61.63 -5.45 -44.05
C ALA A 211 61.26 -4.70 -42.75
N ASP A 212 60.59 -3.55 -42.85
CA ASP A 212 60.12 -2.78 -41.70
C ASP A 212 58.97 -3.53 -41.00
N ILE A 213 58.12 -4.20 -41.78
CA ILE A 213 57.03 -5.04 -41.28
C ILE A 213 57.57 -6.23 -40.49
N GLU A 214 58.62 -6.90 -40.98
CA GLU A 214 59.20 -8.06 -40.28
C GLU A 214 59.82 -7.67 -38.94
N GLN A 215 60.46 -6.49 -38.86
CA GLN A 215 60.99 -5.95 -37.62
C GLN A 215 59.88 -5.65 -36.60
N GLU A 216 58.79 -5.02 -37.03
CA GLU A 216 57.64 -4.75 -36.16
C GLU A 216 56.97 -6.05 -35.69
N MET A 217 56.88 -7.08 -36.54
CA MET A 217 56.32 -8.37 -36.15
C MET A 217 57.14 -9.08 -35.06
N ASP A 218 58.47 -8.95 -35.09
CA ASP A 218 59.33 -9.50 -34.04
C ASP A 218 59.23 -8.71 -32.75
N GLU A 219 59.15 -7.38 -32.82
CA GLU A 219 58.92 -6.52 -31.64
C GLU A 219 57.58 -6.86 -30.98
N ILE A 220 56.51 -7.01 -31.77
CA ILE A 220 55.19 -7.44 -31.28
C ILE A 220 55.28 -8.82 -30.60
N ARG A 221 56.06 -9.75 -31.14
CA ARG A 221 56.22 -11.10 -30.55
C ARG A 221 56.94 -11.04 -29.19
N GLU A 222 57.91 -10.16 -29.03
CA GLU A 222 58.58 -9.94 -27.74
C GLU A 222 57.63 -9.29 -26.73
N LEU A 223 56.88 -8.27 -27.16
CA LEU A 223 55.87 -7.61 -26.34
C LEU A 223 54.75 -8.57 -25.91
N GLU A 224 54.30 -9.47 -26.78
CA GLU A 224 53.32 -10.49 -26.42
C GLU A 224 53.84 -11.47 -25.37
N LYS A 225 55.11 -11.88 -25.44
CA LYS A 225 55.72 -12.73 -24.41
C LYS A 225 55.76 -12.00 -23.08
N MET A 226 56.19 -10.74 -23.08
CA MET A 226 56.24 -9.91 -21.88
C MET A 226 54.85 -9.72 -21.28
N LYS A 227 53.84 -9.43 -22.11
CA LYS A 227 52.43 -9.34 -21.71
C LYS A 227 51.95 -10.61 -21.04
N ARG A 228 52.15 -11.79 -21.65
CA ARG A 228 51.72 -13.07 -21.06
C ARG A 228 52.37 -13.33 -19.69
N THR A 229 53.64 -12.96 -19.52
CA THR A 229 54.30 -13.13 -18.21
C THR A 229 53.71 -12.20 -17.14
N LEU A 230 53.36 -10.97 -17.50
CA LEU A 230 52.69 -10.04 -16.60
C LEU A 230 51.27 -10.51 -16.27
N GLU A 231 50.50 -10.96 -17.27
CA GLU A 231 49.15 -11.49 -17.06
C GLU A 231 49.16 -12.73 -16.16
N ALA A 232 50.12 -13.64 -16.33
CA ALA A 232 50.28 -14.79 -15.43
C ALA A 232 50.58 -14.36 -13.98
N ARG A 233 51.40 -13.30 -13.80
CA ARG A 233 51.69 -12.76 -12.47
C ARG A 233 50.48 -12.08 -11.84
N VAL A 234 49.71 -11.32 -12.62
CA VAL A 234 48.48 -10.68 -12.15
C VAL A 234 47.41 -11.71 -11.80
N SER A 235 47.21 -12.72 -12.65
CA SER A 235 46.29 -13.83 -12.35
C SER A 235 46.71 -14.63 -11.12
N GLY A 236 48.01 -14.76 -10.85
CA GLY A 236 48.54 -15.32 -9.61
C GLY A 236 48.16 -14.49 -8.39
N MET A 237 48.38 -13.17 -8.43
CA MET A 237 47.97 -12.26 -7.36
C MET A 237 46.45 -12.24 -7.16
N GLU A 238 45.66 -12.32 -8.23
CA GLU A 238 44.20 -12.42 -8.17
C GLU A 238 43.75 -13.70 -7.44
N ARG A 239 44.39 -14.85 -7.71
CA ARG A 239 44.13 -16.09 -6.97
C ARG A 239 44.51 -15.99 -5.49
N ASP A 240 45.67 -15.40 -5.19
CA ASP A 240 46.15 -15.24 -3.81
C ASP A 240 45.26 -14.27 -3.01
N LEU A 241 44.76 -13.21 -3.65
CA LEU A 241 43.80 -12.27 -3.04
C LEU A 241 42.39 -12.86 -2.91
N GLY A 242 41.93 -13.63 -3.91
CA GLY A 242 40.64 -14.32 -3.88
C GLY A 242 40.53 -15.38 -2.78
N GLY A 243 41.65 -15.95 -2.34
CA GLY A 243 41.72 -16.87 -1.19
C GLY A 243 41.75 -16.18 0.18
N LEU A 244 42.05 -14.87 0.24
CA LEU A 244 42.16 -14.11 1.49
C LEU A 244 40.86 -13.36 1.86
N ILE A 245 39.96 -13.18 0.88
CA ILE A 245 38.66 -12.50 1.02
C ILE A 245 37.48 -13.50 1.22
N GLY A 246 37.77 -14.80 1.25
CA GLY A 246 36.80 -15.88 1.52
C GLY A 246 36.78 -16.34 2.97
#